data_AF-A0A2P2IFX4-F1
#
_entry.id   AF-A0A2P2IFX4-F1
#
_cell.length_a   1.000
_cell.length_b   1.000
_cell.length_c   1.000
_cell.angle_alpha   90.00
_cell.angle_beta   90.00
_cell.angle_gamma   90.00
#
_symmetry.space_group_name_H-M   'P 1'
#
loop_
_entity.id
_entity.type
_entity.pdbx_description
1 polymer ?
#
loop_
_entity_poly.entity_id
_entity_poly.type
_entity_poly.pdbx_seq_one_letter_code
_entity_poly.pdbx_strand_id
1 'polypeptide(L)'
;WNRSFGTEQRTDDGKIEVLGLTTYQMPFLQAGGHGTCLTQCTTARIVTKKTIPMQVDGEACRVNPSIIEISHLNKAPMITKMKAKTNTYYTTLEKVHLKVAKLAMKDYTLHHYDKEKLRMAALLLFNLDMNQDSDLEHVRSEINKRVDELGMESLVGNWVFLDSCTAERFFRIDHNQEHLHYVTDICTDELFLLIPEEDATQATATTTDAASKAVQQEGETAATIASP
;
A
#
# COMPACT_ATOMS: atom_id res chain seq x y z
N TRP A 1 2.98 -17.24 11.55
CA TRP A 1 1.90 -16.53 12.26
C TRP A 1 2.37 -15.16 12.74
N ASN A 2 1.68 -14.09 12.33
CA ASN A 2 2.04 -12.69 12.65
C ASN A 2 1.76 -12.38 14.14
N ARG A 3 2.73 -11.74 14.81
CA ARG A 3 2.79 -11.49 16.27
C ARG A 3 2.40 -10.07 16.66
N SER A 4 1.82 -9.28 15.74
CA SER A 4 1.55 -7.84 15.92
C SER A 4 0.67 -7.47 17.11
N PHE A 5 -0.04 -8.41 17.74
CA PHE A 5 -0.93 -8.15 18.89
C PHE A 5 -0.52 -8.86 20.19
N GLY A 6 0.75 -9.23 20.33
CA GLY A 6 1.37 -9.40 21.66
C GLY A 6 0.92 -10.60 22.50
N THR A 7 0.34 -11.65 21.90
CA THR A 7 0.03 -12.88 22.65
C THR A 7 0.57 -14.11 21.93
N GLU A 8 1.39 -14.90 22.63
CA GLU A 8 1.96 -16.15 22.12
C GLU A 8 0.86 -17.20 22.04
N GLN A 9 0.65 -17.80 20.86
CA GLN A 9 -0.33 -18.88 20.68
C GLN A 9 0.07 -20.08 21.52
N ARG A 10 -0.90 -20.62 22.25
CA ARG A 10 -0.69 -21.74 23.15
C ARG A 10 -1.86 -22.69 23.04
N THR A 11 -1.58 -23.98 22.94
CA THR A 11 -2.64 -25.00 22.89
C THR A 11 -3.22 -25.29 24.27
N ASP A 12 -2.56 -24.81 25.33
CA ASP A 12 -2.88 -25.08 26.73
C ASP A 12 -3.42 -23.86 27.49
N ASP A 13 -3.52 -22.69 26.86
CA ASP A 13 -4.04 -21.47 27.50
C ASP A 13 -5.58 -21.38 27.50
N GLY A 14 -6.25 -22.31 26.81
CA GLY A 14 -7.70 -22.37 26.72
C GLY A 14 -8.33 -21.26 25.91
N LYS A 15 -7.56 -20.65 24.99
CA LYS A 15 -8.05 -19.62 24.07
C LYS A 15 -8.29 -20.17 22.66
N ILE A 16 -9.21 -19.49 21.99
CA ILE A 16 -9.54 -19.61 20.57
C ILE A 16 -8.82 -18.48 19.83
N GLU A 17 -8.07 -18.84 18.80
CA GLU A 17 -7.45 -17.90 17.88
C GLU A 17 -8.46 -17.49 16.79
N VAL A 18 -8.76 -16.20 16.68
CA VAL A 18 -9.64 -15.67 15.64
C VAL A 18 -8.79 -15.05 14.55
N LEU A 19 -8.82 -15.66 13.36
CA LEU A 19 -8.03 -15.24 12.21
C LEU A 19 -8.92 -14.65 11.10
N GLY A 20 -8.46 -13.56 10.51
CA GLY A 20 -9.01 -12.96 9.31
C GLY A 20 -8.18 -13.37 8.11
N LEU A 21 -8.87 -13.68 7.01
CA LEU A 21 -8.24 -14.14 5.78
C LEU A 21 -8.83 -13.35 4.61
N THR A 22 -7.97 -12.79 3.78
CA THR A 22 -8.38 -12.31 2.47
C THR A 22 -8.46 -13.47 1.49
N THR A 23 -9.20 -13.29 0.39
CA THR A 23 -9.28 -14.30 -0.69
C THR A 23 -7.89 -14.68 -1.21
N TYR A 24 -6.92 -13.75 -1.20
CA TYR A 24 -5.54 -14.00 -1.61
C TYR A 24 -4.74 -14.84 -0.62
N GLN A 25 -5.11 -14.81 0.67
CA GLN A 25 -4.45 -15.60 1.72
C GLN A 25 -4.96 -17.05 1.79
N MET A 26 -6.15 -17.34 1.23
CA MET A 26 -6.78 -18.66 1.29
C MET A 26 -5.95 -19.79 0.64
N PRO A 27 -5.37 -19.63 -0.57
CA PRO A 27 -4.53 -20.67 -1.18
C PRO A 27 -3.28 -20.97 -0.35
N PHE A 28 -2.70 -19.96 0.31
CA PHE A 28 -1.48 -20.13 1.09
C PHE A 28 -1.69 -21.00 2.34
N LEU A 29 -2.89 -21.03 2.93
CA LEU A 29 -3.18 -21.91 4.07
C LEU A 29 -2.93 -23.40 3.77
N GLN A 30 -3.21 -23.84 2.54
CA GLN A 30 -2.98 -25.22 2.13
C GLN A 30 -1.47 -25.55 1.99
N ALA A 31 -0.65 -24.54 1.75
CA ALA A 31 0.81 -24.63 1.65
C ALA A 31 1.53 -24.34 2.99
N GLY A 32 0.80 -24.18 4.10
CA GLY A 32 1.37 -23.84 5.40
C GLY A 32 1.57 -22.34 5.64
N GLY A 33 0.93 -21.49 4.84
CA GLY A 33 0.80 -20.06 5.04
C GLY A 33 -0.14 -19.71 6.20
N HIS A 34 -0.24 -18.41 6.50
CA HIS A 34 -0.82 -17.91 7.75
C HIS A 34 -1.89 -16.85 7.48
N GLY A 35 -2.97 -16.88 8.27
CA GLY A 35 -3.94 -15.77 8.32
C GLY A 35 -3.50 -14.63 9.23
N THR A 36 -4.21 -13.51 9.11
CA THR A 36 -4.03 -12.34 9.98
C THR A 36 -4.70 -12.60 11.32
N CYS A 37 -3.96 -12.47 12.42
CA CYS A 37 -4.53 -12.63 13.77
C CYS A 37 -5.37 -11.41 14.13
N LEU A 38 -6.67 -11.60 14.34
CA LEU A 38 -7.59 -10.52 14.72
C LEU A 38 -7.71 -10.38 16.23
N THR A 39 -7.90 -11.49 16.93
CA THR A 39 -8.05 -11.51 18.39
C THR A 39 -7.92 -12.91 18.96
N GLN A 40 -7.81 -13.00 20.28
CA GLN A 40 -7.91 -14.24 21.04
C GLN A 40 -9.08 -14.14 22.03
N CYS A 41 -9.90 -15.18 22.12
CA CYS A 41 -11.04 -15.20 23.02
C CYS A 41 -11.29 -16.61 23.60
N THR A 42 -12.03 -16.71 24.69
CA THR A 42 -12.46 -18.03 25.24
C THR A 42 -13.77 -18.51 24.63
N THR A 43 -14.55 -17.58 24.08
CA THR A 43 -15.84 -17.82 23.42
C THR A 43 -15.99 -16.90 22.23
N ALA A 44 -16.48 -17.42 21.11
CA ALA A 44 -16.83 -16.64 19.92
C ALA A 44 -18.30 -16.82 19.57
N ARG A 45 -18.98 -15.72 19.22
CA ARG A 45 -20.37 -15.73 18.79
C ARG A 45 -20.48 -15.07 17.41
N ILE A 46 -20.86 -15.87 16.41
CA ILE A 46 -20.97 -15.44 15.01
C ILE A 46 -22.44 -15.42 14.63
N VAL A 47 -22.92 -14.31 14.08
CA VAL A 47 -24.32 -14.18 13.64
C VAL A 47 -24.36 -14.07 12.12
N THR A 48 -25.06 -14.99 11.49
CA THR A 48 -25.20 -15.04 10.04
C THR A 48 -26.63 -14.69 9.65
N LYS A 49 -26.80 -13.77 8.69
CA LYS A 49 -28.11 -13.39 8.14
C LYS A 49 -28.45 -14.10 6.82
N LYS A 50 -27.49 -14.83 6.26
CA LYS A 50 -27.57 -15.56 5.00
C LYS A 50 -26.96 -16.94 5.19
N THR A 51 -27.35 -17.88 4.36
CA THR A 51 -26.70 -19.19 4.32
C THR A 51 -25.24 -19.04 3.91
N ILE A 52 -24.31 -19.59 4.71
CA ILE A 52 -22.87 -19.54 4.44
C ILE A 52 -22.28 -20.95 4.28
N PRO A 53 -21.27 -21.14 3.41
CA PRO A 53 -20.43 -22.33 3.47
C PRO A 53 -19.53 -22.26 4.72
N MET A 54 -19.34 -23.39 5.38
CA MET A 54 -18.49 -23.53 6.57
C MET A 54 -17.74 -24.86 6.51
N GLN A 55 -16.62 -24.97 7.22
CA GLN A 55 -15.87 -26.21 7.38
C GLN A 55 -15.58 -26.43 8.86
N VAL A 56 -15.86 -27.63 9.36
CA VAL A 56 -15.66 -28.02 10.77
C VAL A 56 -14.90 -29.33 10.79
N ASP A 57 -13.76 -29.39 11.48
CA ASP A 57 -12.91 -30.59 11.61
C ASP A 57 -12.54 -31.27 10.28
N GLY A 58 -12.47 -30.50 9.19
CA GLY A 58 -12.19 -31.01 7.84
C GLY A 58 -13.44 -31.23 6.98
N GLU A 59 -14.63 -31.31 7.58
CA GLU A 59 -15.89 -31.59 6.89
C GLU A 59 -16.58 -30.30 6.45
N ALA A 60 -16.91 -30.23 5.16
CA ALA A 60 -17.61 -29.08 4.60
C ALA A 60 -19.12 -29.17 4.88
N CYS A 61 -19.71 -28.07 5.33
CA CYS A 61 -21.14 -27.96 5.57
C CYS A 61 -21.71 -26.61 5.11
N ARG A 62 -23.03 -26.55 4.96
CA ARG A 62 -23.77 -25.31 4.69
C ARG A 62 -24.60 -24.97 5.91
N VAL A 63 -24.44 -23.75 6.40
CA VAL A 63 -25.11 -23.28 7.61
C VAL A 63 -26.15 -22.26 7.21
N ASN A 64 -27.41 -22.52 7.51
CA ASN A 64 -28.51 -21.56 7.34
C ASN A 64 -28.33 -20.34 8.27
N PRO A 65 -29.04 -19.22 8.03
CA PRO A 65 -29.01 -18.06 8.93
C PRO A 65 -29.21 -18.49 10.38
N SER A 66 -28.21 -18.22 11.23
CA SER A 66 -28.14 -18.76 12.58
C SER A 66 -27.16 -17.98 13.45
N ILE A 67 -27.17 -18.31 14.74
CA ILE A 67 -26.20 -17.86 15.73
C ILE A 67 -25.30 -19.06 16.02
N ILE A 68 -24.01 -18.93 15.74
CA ILE A 68 -22.98 -19.96 15.96
C ILE A 68 -22.20 -19.55 17.19
N GLU A 69 -22.20 -20.40 18.21
CA GLU A 69 -21.44 -20.21 19.44
C GLU A 69 -20.31 -21.23 19.54
N ILE A 70 -19.09 -20.73 19.67
CA ILE A 70 -17.88 -21.54 19.74
C ILE A 70 -17.28 -21.34 21.13
N SER A 71 -17.05 -22.44 21.83
CA SER A 71 -16.41 -22.46 23.15
C SER A 71 -15.67 -23.79 23.35
N HIS A 72 -14.69 -23.81 24.24
CA HIS A 72 -13.99 -25.05 24.58
C HIS A 72 -14.88 -25.95 25.45
N LEU A 73 -15.24 -27.12 24.91
CA LEU A 73 -15.94 -28.19 25.62
C LEU A 73 -15.07 -29.45 25.64
N ASN A 74 -15.22 -30.27 26.68
CA ASN A 74 -14.63 -31.61 26.77
C ASN A 74 -13.10 -31.67 26.55
N LYS A 75 -12.35 -30.92 27.36
CA LYS A 75 -10.89 -30.78 27.25
C LYS A 75 -10.19 -32.12 27.51
N ALA A 76 -9.46 -32.62 26.52
CA ALA A 76 -8.55 -33.76 26.67
C ALA A 76 -7.09 -33.27 26.75
N PRO A 77 -6.23 -33.85 27.60
CA PRO A 77 -4.81 -33.54 27.60
C PRO A 77 -4.20 -33.97 26.25
N MET A 78 -3.67 -32.99 25.50
CA MET A 78 -2.95 -33.24 24.27
C MET A 78 -1.44 -33.28 24.55
N ILE A 79 -0.76 -34.33 24.09
CA ILE A 79 0.70 -34.40 24.15
C ILE A 79 1.25 -33.62 22.96
N THR A 80 1.80 -32.44 23.23
CA THR A 80 2.50 -31.65 22.22
C THR A 80 3.99 -31.99 22.26
N LYS A 81 4.52 -32.54 21.16
CA LYS A 81 5.97 -32.62 20.97
C LYS A 81 6.49 -31.20 20.77
N MET A 82 7.05 -30.61 21.83
CA MET A 82 7.82 -29.38 21.69
C MET A 82 8.99 -29.67 20.74
N LYS A 83 8.90 -29.18 19.50
CA LYS A 83 10.11 -29.00 18.70
C LYS A 83 11.06 -28.18 19.58
N ALA A 84 12.28 -28.68 19.77
CA ALA A 84 13.31 -27.93 20.48
C ALA A 84 13.27 -26.49 19.99
N LYS A 85 13.37 -25.54 20.92
CA LYS A 85 13.50 -24.11 20.62
C LYS A 85 14.79 -23.89 19.83
N THR A 86 14.82 -24.27 18.56
CA THR A 86 15.45 -23.42 17.57
C THR A 86 14.66 -22.15 17.69
N ASN A 87 15.31 -21.11 18.15
CA ASN A 87 14.77 -19.79 18.26
C ASN A 87 14.01 -19.50 16.95
N THR A 88 12.69 -19.65 16.95
CA THR A 88 11.87 -19.04 15.93
C THR A 88 11.85 -17.56 16.29
N TYR A 89 13.02 -16.90 16.13
CA TYR A 89 13.05 -15.71 15.30
C TYR A 89 11.98 -15.97 14.24
N TYR A 90 10.98 -15.09 14.12
CA TYR A 90 10.21 -14.94 12.89
C TYR A 90 11.03 -15.55 11.79
N THR A 91 10.63 -16.70 11.20
CA THR A 91 11.40 -17.28 10.09
C THR A 91 11.69 -16.09 9.23
N THR A 92 12.96 -15.66 9.20
CA THR A 92 13.34 -14.28 8.85
C THR A 92 12.52 -13.97 7.64
N LEU A 93 11.49 -13.11 7.77
CA LEU A 93 10.54 -12.86 6.68
C LEU A 93 11.46 -12.58 5.51
N GLU A 94 11.39 -13.45 4.50
CA GLU A 94 12.44 -13.51 3.50
C GLU A 94 12.50 -12.10 2.94
N LYS A 95 13.60 -11.40 3.23
CA LYS A 95 13.65 -9.98 2.94
C LYS A 95 13.60 -9.86 1.44
N VAL A 96 12.63 -9.11 0.94
CA VAL A 96 12.62 -8.76 -0.47
C VAL A 96 13.64 -7.67 -0.64
N HIS A 97 14.57 -7.89 -1.55
CA HIS A 97 15.57 -6.91 -1.95
C HIS A 97 15.03 -6.24 -3.20
N LEU A 98 14.40 -5.08 -3.02
CA LEU A 98 13.74 -4.37 -4.11
C LEU A 98 14.63 -3.29 -4.66
N LYS A 99 14.71 -3.22 -5.99
CA LYS A 99 15.24 -2.07 -6.72
C LYS A 99 14.11 -1.06 -6.90
N VAL A 100 14.17 0.05 -6.17
CA VAL A 100 13.19 1.12 -6.31
C VAL A 100 13.61 2.00 -7.49
N ALA A 101 12.77 2.08 -8.52
CA ALA A 101 13.03 2.86 -9.72
C ALA A 101 11.91 3.88 -9.94
N LYS A 102 12.26 5.08 -10.42
CA LYS A 102 11.28 6.07 -10.83
C LYS A 102 10.98 6.00 -12.33
N LEU A 103 9.77 6.36 -12.69
CA LEU A 103 9.31 6.50 -14.05
C LEU A 103 8.62 7.86 -14.22
N ALA A 104 8.96 8.59 -15.28
CA ALA A 104 8.31 9.85 -15.60
C ALA A 104 6.94 9.62 -16.27
N MET A 105 6.00 10.54 -16.07
CA MET A 105 4.68 10.50 -16.74
C MET A 105 4.77 10.43 -18.26
N LYS A 106 5.70 11.18 -18.87
CA LYS A 106 5.95 11.12 -20.31
C LYS A 106 6.25 9.72 -20.82
N ASP A 107 7.15 8.99 -20.16
CA ASP A 107 7.53 7.65 -20.57
C ASP A 107 6.41 6.66 -20.31
N TYR A 108 5.71 6.81 -19.18
CA TYR A 108 4.52 6.01 -18.85
C TYR A 108 3.43 6.11 -19.91
N THR A 109 3.14 7.33 -20.39
CA THR A 109 2.11 7.56 -21.41
C THR A 109 2.55 7.09 -22.80
N LEU A 110 3.81 7.33 -23.17
CA LEU A 110 4.35 6.93 -24.47
C LEU A 110 4.48 5.42 -24.63
N HIS A 111 4.84 4.72 -23.55
CA HIS A 111 5.13 3.28 -23.56
C HIS A 111 4.12 2.45 -22.76
N HIS A 112 2.91 2.96 -22.53
CA HIS A 112 1.86 2.32 -21.72
C HIS A 112 1.54 0.85 -22.09
N TYR A 113 1.83 0.43 -23.33
CA TYR A 113 1.57 -0.92 -23.85
C TYR A 113 2.82 -1.80 -23.92
N ASP A 114 4.00 -1.29 -23.58
CA ASP A 114 5.29 -1.96 -23.75
C ASP A 114 6.06 -1.92 -22.44
N LYS A 115 5.89 -2.97 -21.62
CA LYS A 115 6.52 -3.09 -20.30
C LYS A 115 8.03 -2.96 -20.38
N GLU A 116 8.69 -3.53 -21.39
CA GLU A 116 10.14 -3.49 -21.44
C GLU A 116 10.67 -2.10 -21.75
N LYS A 117 9.98 -1.34 -22.61
CA LYS A 117 10.32 0.08 -22.78
C LYS A 117 10.12 0.87 -21.50
N LEU A 118 9.08 0.58 -20.72
CA LEU A 118 8.87 1.22 -19.41
C LEU A 118 9.98 0.86 -18.41
N ARG A 119 10.40 -0.41 -18.37
CA ARG A 119 11.53 -0.85 -17.52
C ARG A 119 12.84 -0.17 -17.93
N MET A 120 13.10 -0.06 -19.23
CA MET A 120 14.29 0.61 -19.77
C MET A 120 14.28 2.12 -19.53
N ALA A 121 13.11 2.75 -19.53
CA ALA A 121 12.96 4.18 -19.25
C ALA A 121 13.04 4.50 -17.74
N ALA A 122 12.80 3.50 -16.88
CA ALA A 122 12.83 3.70 -15.44
C ALA A 122 14.27 3.95 -14.93
N LEU A 123 14.41 4.95 -14.06
CA LEU A 123 15.69 5.28 -13.44
C LEU A 123 15.76 4.64 -12.04
N LEU A 124 16.72 3.73 -11.84
CA LEU A 124 17.02 3.17 -10.53
C LEU A 124 17.38 4.28 -9.54
N LEU A 125 16.74 4.27 -8.37
CA LEU A 125 16.99 5.21 -7.30
C LEU A 125 17.88 4.58 -6.23
N PHE A 126 17.40 3.52 -5.59
CA PHE A 126 18.11 2.83 -4.52
C PHE A 126 17.56 1.41 -4.31
N ASN A 127 18.30 0.62 -3.54
CA ASN A 127 17.83 -0.68 -3.07
C ASN A 127 17.14 -0.53 -1.72
N LEU A 128 16.05 -1.27 -1.55
CA LEU A 128 15.22 -1.25 -0.36
C LEU A 128 14.96 -2.68 0.10
N ASP A 129 15.33 -2.97 1.35
CA ASP A 129 15.09 -4.25 1.98
C ASP A 129 13.87 -4.15 2.88
N MET A 130 12.89 -5.02 2.67
CA MET A 130 11.66 -5.03 3.45
C MET A 130 11.11 -6.44 3.64
N ASN A 131 10.15 -6.56 4.55
CA ASN A 131 9.46 -7.84 4.72
C ASN A 131 8.45 -8.05 3.58
N GLN A 132 8.33 -9.29 3.08
CA GLN A 132 7.34 -9.66 2.05
C GLN A 132 5.89 -9.30 2.40
N ASP A 133 5.54 -9.27 3.70
CA ASP A 133 4.20 -8.96 4.20
C ASP A 133 3.97 -7.47 4.45
N SER A 134 4.82 -6.59 3.93
CA SER A 134 4.65 -5.13 4.05
C SER A 134 3.57 -4.63 3.09
N ASP A 135 2.56 -3.95 3.63
CA ASP A 135 1.58 -3.22 2.84
C ASP A 135 2.19 -1.96 2.21
N LEU A 136 1.55 -1.42 1.16
CA LEU A 136 2.13 -0.28 0.43
C LEU A 136 2.15 1.02 1.23
N GLU A 137 1.28 1.17 2.23
CA GLU A 137 1.29 2.34 3.13
C GLU A 137 2.58 2.35 3.96
N HIS A 138 2.96 1.20 4.52
CA HIS A 138 4.22 1.03 5.22
C HIS A 138 5.43 1.20 4.28
N VAL A 139 5.37 0.60 3.09
CA VAL A 139 6.44 0.74 2.08
C VAL A 139 6.65 2.20 1.68
N ARG A 140 5.58 2.97 1.49
CA ARG A 140 5.66 4.40 1.21
C ARG A 140 6.37 5.16 2.32
N SER A 141 6.04 4.87 3.59
CA SER A 141 6.71 5.49 4.73
C SER A 141 8.21 5.23 4.71
N GLU A 142 8.64 4.00 4.44
CA GLU A 142 10.07 3.64 4.40
C GLU A 142 10.80 4.25 3.19
N ILE A 143 10.13 4.31 2.02
CA ILE A 143 10.65 5.00 0.84
C ILE A 143 10.85 6.49 1.12
N ASN A 144 9.84 7.17 1.67
CA ASN A 144 9.94 8.61 1.98
C ASN A 144 11.06 8.89 2.99
N LYS A 145 11.18 8.06 4.04
CA LYS A 145 12.28 8.16 5.00
C LYS A 145 13.64 8.00 4.31
N ARG A 146 13.77 7.02 3.41
CA ARG A 146 15.04 6.81 2.67
C ARG A 146 15.34 7.96 1.69
N VAL A 147 14.32 8.53 1.07
CA VAL A 147 14.42 9.70 0.19
C VAL A 147 14.92 10.92 0.96
N ASP A 148 14.39 11.16 2.16
CA ASP A 148 14.82 12.24 3.04
C ASP A 148 16.27 12.03 3.50
N GLU A 149 16.64 10.81 3.88
CA GLU A 149 18.02 10.44 4.27
C GLU A 149 19.03 10.66 3.13
N LEU A 150 18.62 10.41 1.89
CA LEU A 150 19.46 10.58 0.70
C LEU A 150 19.37 11.98 0.07
N GLY A 151 18.50 12.86 0.58
CA GLY A 151 18.29 14.21 0.05
C GLY A 151 17.75 14.22 -1.39
N MET A 152 16.89 13.27 -1.76
CA MET A 152 16.42 13.11 -3.14
C MET A 152 15.19 13.96 -3.45
N GLU A 153 15.41 15.22 -3.86
CA GLU A 153 14.33 16.16 -4.22
C GLU A 153 13.40 15.64 -5.32
N SER A 154 13.87 14.76 -6.20
CA SER A 154 13.09 14.29 -7.35
C SER A 154 11.86 13.45 -7.01
N LEU A 155 11.70 13.03 -5.75
CA LEU A 155 10.52 12.32 -5.24
C LEU A 155 9.64 13.18 -4.32
N VAL A 156 9.95 14.47 -4.18
CA VAL A 156 9.18 15.42 -3.37
C VAL A 156 7.89 15.75 -4.13
N GLY A 157 6.85 14.95 -3.92
CA GLY A 157 5.57 15.09 -4.63
C GLY A 157 4.64 13.91 -4.40
N ASN A 158 3.44 13.98 -4.98
CA ASN A 158 2.42 12.93 -4.85
C ASN A 158 2.67 11.75 -5.82
N TRP A 159 3.81 11.08 -5.65
CA TRP A 159 4.20 9.92 -6.47
C TRP A 159 3.31 8.70 -6.20
N VAL A 160 3.15 7.84 -7.20
CA VAL A 160 2.19 6.72 -7.16
C VAL A 160 2.89 5.39 -7.43
N PHE A 161 2.48 4.31 -6.77
CA PHE A 161 2.99 2.96 -7.07
C PHE A 161 2.46 2.45 -8.41
N LEU A 162 3.31 1.74 -9.14
CA LEU A 162 2.93 1.00 -10.34
C LEU A 162 2.93 -0.50 -10.08
N ASP A 163 1.79 -1.12 -10.33
CA ASP A 163 1.66 -2.57 -10.43
C ASP A 163 2.26 -3.04 -11.75
N SER A 164 3.36 -3.77 -11.65
CA SER A 164 4.13 -4.29 -12.76
C SER A 164 3.91 -5.78 -13.01
N CYS A 165 3.14 -6.48 -12.17
CA CYS A 165 3.08 -7.94 -12.12
C CYS A 165 1.69 -8.52 -12.38
N THR A 166 0.60 -7.81 -12.05
CA THR A 166 -0.77 -8.37 -12.13
C THR A 166 -1.26 -8.60 -13.57
N ALA A 167 -0.88 -7.75 -14.51
CA ALA A 167 -1.41 -7.78 -15.89
C ALA A 167 -0.34 -7.42 -16.92
N GLU A 168 -0.65 -7.45 -18.22
CA GLU A 168 0.31 -7.20 -19.31
C GLU A 168 0.86 -5.77 -19.37
N ARG A 169 0.32 -4.83 -18.59
CA ARG A 169 0.71 -3.42 -18.56
C ARG A 169 0.97 -2.96 -17.13
N PHE A 170 1.57 -1.78 -16.98
CA PHE A 170 1.71 -1.15 -15.67
C PHE A 170 0.40 -0.46 -15.29
N PHE A 171 -0.03 -0.61 -14.04
CA PHE A 171 -1.24 0.03 -13.53
C PHE A 171 -0.92 0.92 -12.33
N ARG A 172 -1.54 2.09 -12.28
CA ARG A 172 -1.42 3.00 -11.13
C ARG A 172 -2.28 2.49 -9.98
N ILE A 173 -1.73 2.50 -8.78
CA ILE A 173 -2.44 2.16 -7.55
C ILE A 173 -2.91 3.45 -6.88
N ASP A 174 -4.20 3.56 -6.57
CA ASP A 174 -4.72 4.74 -5.88
C ASP A 174 -4.17 4.81 -4.45
N HIS A 175 -3.85 6.01 -3.97
CA HIS A 175 -3.34 6.21 -2.59
C HIS A 175 -4.29 5.63 -1.53
N ASN A 176 -5.60 5.75 -1.72
CA ASN A 176 -6.59 5.23 -0.78
C ASN A 176 -6.68 3.70 -0.80
N GLN A 177 -5.99 3.04 -1.73
CA GLN A 177 -5.95 1.58 -1.85
C GLN A 177 -4.61 0.99 -1.40
N GLU A 178 -3.61 1.79 -1.04
CA GLU A 178 -2.28 1.28 -0.68
C GLU A 178 -2.31 0.28 0.50
N HIS A 179 -3.14 0.53 1.51
CA HIS A 179 -3.34 -0.38 2.64
C HIS A 179 -4.04 -1.71 2.28
N LEU A 180 -4.55 -1.85 1.05
CA LEU A 180 -5.21 -3.05 0.56
C LEU A 180 -4.28 -3.95 -0.26
N HIS A 181 -3.07 -3.47 -0.58
CA HIS A 181 -2.10 -4.16 -1.43
C HIS A 181 -0.81 -4.44 -0.68
N TYR A 182 -0.21 -5.61 -0.92
CA TYR A 182 1.13 -5.92 -0.45
C TYR A 182 2.16 -5.69 -1.55
N VAL A 183 3.41 -5.41 -1.15
CA VAL A 183 4.49 -5.14 -2.10
C VAL A 183 4.73 -6.29 -3.08
N THR A 184 4.58 -7.53 -2.61
CA THR A 184 4.73 -8.75 -3.41
C THR A 184 3.61 -8.96 -4.43
N ASP A 185 2.47 -8.27 -4.27
CA ASP A 185 1.36 -8.37 -5.22
C ASP A 185 1.63 -7.55 -6.48
N ILE A 186 2.47 -6.51 -6.38
CA ILE A 186 2.63 -5.48 -7.41
C ILE A 186 4.00 -5.51 -8.09
N CYS A 187 4.98 -6.19 -7.47
CA CYS A 187 6.34 -6.30 -7.97
C CYS A 187 7.03 -7.59 -7.48
N THR A 188 8.14 -7.94 -8.13
CA THR A 188 8.99 -9.09 -7.74
C THR A 188 10.35 -8.61 -7.25
N ASP A 189 11.16 -8.03 -8.14
CA ASP A 189 12.51 -7.52 -7.81
C ASP A 189 12.64 -6.00 -7.98
N GLU A 190 11.74 -5.38 -8.74
CA GLU A 190 11.80 -3.97 -9.12
C GLU A 190 10.47 -3.30 -8.81
N LEU A 191 10.52 -2.28 -7.96
CA LEU A 191 9.37 -1.48 -7.56
C LEU A 191 9.39 -0.16 -8.32
N PHE A 192 8.33 0.13 -9.06
CA PHE A 192 8.25 1.32 -9.91
C PHE A 192 7.39 2.41 -9.28
N LEU A 193 7.95 3.62 -9.20
CA LEU A 193 7.29 4.82 -8.71
C LEU A 193 7.01 5.75 -9.89
N LEU A 194 5.74 6.04 -10.14
CA LEU A 194 5.33 7.02 -11.13
C LEU A 194 5.39 8.41 -10.51
N ILE A 195 6.24 9.27 -11.08
CA ILE A 195 6.37 10.65 -10.64
C ILE A 195 5.46 11.50 -11.51
N PRO A 196 4.41 12.14 -10.94
CA PRO A 196 3.61 13.08 -11.70
C PRO A 196 4.52 14.18 -12.26
N GLU A 197 4.31 14.58 -13.50
CA GLU A 197 4.95 15.80 -13.99
C GLU A 197 4.48 16.94 -13.10
N GLU A 198 5.42 17.62 -12.44
CA GLU A 198 5.12 18.93 -11.88
C GLU A 198 4.58 19.77 -13.03
N ASP A 199 3.40 20.34 -12.84
CA ASP A 199 2.87 21.34 -13.77
C ASP A 199 3.97 22.36 -14.04
N ALA A 200 4.49 22.38 -15.26
CA ALA A 200 5.39 23.41 -15.74
C ALA A 200 4.63 24.74 -15.78
N THR A 201 4.39 25.33 -14.62
CA THR A 201 3.75 26.64 -14.47
C THR A 201 4.39 27.43 -13.34
N GLN A 202 5.73 27.57 -13.37
CA GLN A 202 6.39 28.66 -12.65
C GLN A 202 7.78 29.02 -13.19
N ALA A 203 7.89 29.27 -14.50
CA ALA A 203 9.02 30.06 -15.03
C ALA A 203 8.71 30.56 -16.45
N THR A 204 7.94 31.64 -16.59
CA THR A 204 8.15 32.73 -17.58
C THR A 204 6.96 33.71 -17.52
N ALA A 205 7.10 34.79 -16.74
CA ALA A 205 6.55 36.12 -17.03
C ALA A 205 6.95 37.11 -15.93
N THR A 206 8.26 37.33 -15.78
CA THR A 206 8.77 38.61 -15.27
C THR A 206 9.54 39.24 -16.41
N THR A 207 8.94 40.24 -17.07
CA THR A 207 9.52 41.52 -17.53
C THR A 207 8.53 42.18 -18.52
N THR A 208 8.47 43.52 -18.49
CA THR A 208 7.54 44.48 -19.15
C THR A 208 6.16 44.57 -18.47
N ASP A 209 5.74 45.64 -17.78
CA ASP A 209 6.15 47.04 -17.84
C ASP A 209 6.03 47.74 -16.47
N ALA A 210 7.09 48.47 -16.13
CA ALA A 210 7.08 49.51 -15.12
C ALA A 210 6.69 50.83 -15.78
N ALA A 211 5.45 51.29 -15.61
CA ALA A 211 5.09 52.71 -15.71
C ALA A 211 3.63 52.92 -15.30
N SER A 212 3.39 53.16 -14.00
CA SER A 212 2.18 53.87 -13.55
C SER A 212 2.36 54.32 -12.10
N LYS A 213 3.00 55.49 -11.90
CA LYS A 213 2.69 56.44 -10.82
C LYS A 213 3.46 57.76 -11.04
N ALA A 214 2.76 58.87 -10.75
CA ALA A 214 3.09 60.29 -10.98
C ALA A 214 2.82 60.71 -12.43
N VAL A 215 1.90 61.65 -12.72
CA VAL A 215 1.89 63.05 -12.26
C VAL A 215 0.45 63.58 -12.17
N GLN A 216 0.09 64.15 -11.02
CA GLN A 216 -0.89 65.24 -10.89
C GLN A 216 -0.09 66.55 -10.89
N GLN A 217 -0.31 67.45 -11.86
CA GLN A 217 -0.42 68.90 -11.63
C GLN A 217 -0.83 69.67 -12.90
N GLU A 218 -1.94 70.41 -12.76
CA GLU A 218 -2.32 71.73 -13.30
C GLU A 218 -1.75 72.26 -14.64
N GLY A 219 -2.65 72.80 -15.48
CA GLY A 219 -2.27 73.60 -16.65
C GLY A 219 -3.42 73.95 -17.60
N GLU A 220 -4.16 74.98 -17.24
CA GLU A 220 -5.15 75.79 -17.97
C GLU A 220 -4.84 76.11 -19.46
N THR A 221 -5.84 76.07 -20.36
CA THR A 221 -6.18 77.13 -21.35
C THR A 221 -7.35 76.79 -22.30
N ALA A 222 -8.42 77.58 -22.15
CA ALA A 222 -9.31 78.23 -23.15
C ALA A 222 -9.76 77.56 -24.49
N ALA A 223 -11.09 77.40 -24.57
CA ALA A 223 -12.05 77.91 -25.58
C ALA A 223 -11.96 77.53 -27.08
N THR A 224 -13.10 77.07 -27.66
CA THR A 224 -13.87 77.76 -28.75
C THR A 224 -14.86 76.81 -29.52
N ILE A 225 -16.19 77.05 -29.37
CA ILE A 225 -17.34 77.09 -30.36
C ILE A 225 -17.68 75.80 -31.17
N ALA A 226 -18.91 75.28 -31.40
CA ALA A 226 -20.28 75.78 -31.72
C ALA A 226 -21.36 74.71 -31.36
N SER A 227 -22.52 75.00 -30.72
CA SER A 227 -23.87 75.33 -31.27
C SER A 227 -24.56 74.23 -32.12
N PRO A 228 -25.91 74.13 -32.15
CA PRO A 228 -26.96 75.05 -31.67
C PRO A 228 -27.74 74.59 -30.41
#